data_AF-A0A0B6Z3L8-F1
#
_entry.id   AF-A0A0B6Z3L8-F1
#
_cell.length_a   1.000
_cell.length_b   1.000
_cell.length_c   1.000
_cell.angle_alpha   90.00
_cell.angle_beta   90.00
_cell.angle_gamma   90.00
#
_symmetry.space_group_name_H-M   'P 1'
#
loop_
_entity.id
_entity.type
_entity.pdbx_description
1 polymer ?
#
loop_
_entity_poly.entity_id
_entity_poly.type
_entity_poly.pdbx_seq_one_letter_code
_entity_poly.pdbx_strand_id
1 'polypeptide(L)' 'LSGSKTSPSDALLEIFKGCNRNPLDEITHRVKEMGEIFCKHYAKSSDNHPGSTADFARKRLQLGESLYYKTLEGIVQG' A
#
# COMPACT_ATOMS: atom_id res chain seq x y z
N LEU A 1 10.37 3.51 8.89
CA LEU A 1 9.06 3.03 8.42
C LEU A 1 7.91 3.38 9.38
N SER A 2 8.19 3.71 10.65
CA SER A 2 7.21 4.39 11.51
C SER A 2 7.02 5.83 11.01
N GLY A 3 5.86 6.14 10.41
CA GLY A 3 5.52 7.49 9.93
C GLY A 3 5.52 7.70 8.40
N SER A 4 5.79 6.67 7.60
CA SER A 4 5.58 6.77 6.14
C SER A 4 4.08 6.80 5.85
N LYS A 5 3.62 7.80 5.08
CA LYS A 5 2.23 7.85 4.62
C LYS A 5 1.95 6.61 3.76
N THR A 6 0.84 5.93 4.00
CA THR A 6 0.34 4.83 3.14
C THR A 6 -0.31 5.39 1.87
N SER A 7 0.32 6.40 1.30
CA SER A 7 -0.19 7.20 0.19
C SER A 7 0.98 7.69 -0.65
N PRO A 8 0.75 8.01 -1.93
CA PRO A 8 1.75 8.65 -2.77
C PRO A 8 2.33 9.90 -2.10
N SER A 9 3.61 10.19 -2.36
CA SER A 9 4.21 11.49 -2.00
C SER A 9 3.68 12.59 -2.94
N ASP A 10 3.86 13.85 -2.56
CA ASP A 10 3.53 14.97 -3.45
C ASP A 10 4.33 14.92 -4.75
N ALA A 11 5.60 14.48 -4.71
CA ALA A 11 6.42 14.32 -5.92
C ALA A 11 5.85 13.23 -6.85
N LEU A 12 5.41 12.11 -6.29
CA LEU A 12 4.80 11.03 -7.06
C LEU A 12 3.44 11.45 -7.64
N LEU A 13 2.66 12.27 -6.91
CA LEU A 13 1.42 12.85 -7.43
C LEU A 13 1.65 13.79 -8.60
N GLU A 14 2.70 14.63 -8.56
CA GLU A 14 3.05 15.50 -9.69
C GLU A 14 3.48 14.69 -10.92
N ILE A 15 4.24 13.61 -10.72
CA ILE A 15 4.59 12.67 -11.79
C ILE A 15 3.33 12.06 -12.42
N PHE A 16 2.38 11.59 -11.61
CA PHE A 16 1.13 11.00 -12.11
C PHE A 16 0.29 11.98 -12.93
N LYS A 17 0.26 13.27 -12.55
CA LYS A 17 -0.42 14.31 -13.31
C LYS A 17 0.23 14.57 -14.67
N GLY A 18 1.53 14.33 -14.79
CA GLY A 18 2.28 14.45 -16.06
C GLY A 18 2.05 13.30 -17.04
N CYS A 19 1.43 12.18 -16.62
CA CYS A 19 1.12 11.07 -17.51
C CYS A 19 -0.06 11.39 -18.43
N ASN A 20 0.01 10.97 -19.71
CA ASN A 20 -1.08 11.12 -20.69
C ASN A 20 -2.42 10.56 -20.18
N ARG A 21 -2.37 9.54 -19.33
CA ARG A 21 -3.47 9.04 -18.51
C ARG A 21 -2.98 9.01 -17.08
N ASN A 22 -3.60 9.79 -16.20
CA ASN A 22 -3.23 9.83 -14.79
C ASN A 22 -3.52 8.45 -14.14
N PRO A 23 -2.50 7.73 -13.65
CA PRO A 23 -2.68 6.38 -13.11
C PRO A 23 -3.10 6.37 -11.63
N LEU A 24 -3.27 7.52 -10.98
CA LEU A 24 -3.50 7.62 -9.52
C LEU A 24 -4.68 6.76 -9.05
N ASP A 25 -5.84 6.87 -9.70
CA ASP A 25 -7.04 6.14 -9.30
C ASP A 25 -6.86 4.63 -9.48
N GLU A 26 -6.26 4.20 -10.59
CA GLU A 26 -6.01 2.79 -10.89
C GLU A 26 -5.04 2.15 -9.89
N ILE A 27 -3.96 2.87 -9.58
CA ILE A 27 -2.97 2.44 -8.60
C ILE A 27 -3.60 2.37 -7.21
N THR A 28 -4.34 3.40 -6.80
CA THR A 28 -5.00 3.46 -5.49
C THR A 28 -6.01 2.34 -5.33
N HIS A 29 -6.83 2.09 -6.36
CA HIS A 29 -7.78 0.99 -6.37
C HIS A 29 -7.09 -0.37 -6.23
N ARG A 30 -6.01 -0.59 -6.99
CA ARG A 30 -5.26 -1.85 -6.97
C ARG A 30 -4.58 -2.11 -5.63
N VAL A 31 -3.96 -1.09 -5.03
CA VAL A 31 -3.33 -1.21 -3.69
C VAL A 31 -4.38 -1.57 -2.64
N LYS A 32 -5.55 -0.92 -2.69
CA LYS A 32 -6.68 -1.23 -1.80
C LYS A 32 -7.16 -2.67 -1.96
N GLU A 33 -7.42 -3.11 -3.18
CA GLU A 33 -7.85 -4.49 -3.48
C GLU A 33 -6.85 -5.53 -2.96
N MET A 34 -5.56 -5.32 -3.23
CA MET A 34 -4.50 -6.20 -2.72
C MET A 34 -4.44 -6.21 -1.18
N GLY A 35 -4.66 -5.06 -0.54
CA GLY A 35 -4.71 -4.94 0.91
C GLY A 35 -5.90 -5.69 1.54
N GLU A 36 -7.06 -5.66 0.90
CA GLU A 36 -8.24 -6.43 1.31
C GLU A 36 -7.99 -7.94 1.18
N ILE A 37 -7.41 -8.39 0.07
CA ILE A 37 -7.00 -9.79 -0.13
C ILE A 37 -5.98 -10.21 0.93
N PHE A 38 -4.97 -9.39 1.17
CA PHE A 38 -3.95 -9.66 2.19
C PHE A 38 -4.58 -9.82 3.57
N CYS A 39 -5.40 -8.87 4.03
CA CYS A 39 -6.04 -8.94 5.33
C CYS A 39 -6.94 -10.18 5.47
N LYS A 40 -7.71 -10.51 4.42
CA LYS A 40 -8.61 -11.67 4.39
C LYS A 40 -7.87 -13.00 4.56
N HIS A 41 -6.69 -13.14 3.96
CA HIS A 41 -5.92 -14.39 4.01
C HIS A 41 -4.99 -14.45 5.22
N TYR A 42 -4.37 -13.33 5.60
CA TYR A 42 -3.46 -13.26 6.74
C TYR A 42 -4.18 -13.54 8.07
N ALA A 43 -5.41 -13.04 8.23
CA ALA A 43 -6.22 -13.31 9.41
C ALA A 43 -6.67 -14.77 9.53
N LYS A 44 -6.81 -15.49 8.41
CA LYS A 44 -7.21 -16.91 8.38
C LYS A 44 -6.09 -17.87 8.75
N SER A 45 -4.83 -17.47 8.56
CA SER A 45 -3.68 -18.35 8.81
C SER A 45 -3.26 -18.44 10.27
N SER A 46 -3.86 -17.69 11.19
CA SER A 46 -3.47 -17.67 12.61
C SER A 46 -4.65 -18.09 13.51
N ASP A 47 -4.79 -19.38 13.74
CA ASP A 47 -5.86 -19.91 14.60
C ASP A 47 -5.67 -19.61 16.11
N ASN A 48 -4.52 -19.05 16.52
CA ASN A 48 -4.22 -18.91 17.95
C ASN A 48 -4.78 -17.64 18.61
N HIS A 49 -5.02 -16.53 17.90
CA HIS A 49 -5.60 -15.29 18.49
C HIS A 49 -6.22 -14.35 17.43
N PRO A 50 -7.50 -14.51 17.05
CA PRO A 50 -8.10 -13.81 15.92
C PRO A 50 -8.14 -12.27 16.05
N GLY A 51 -8.28 -11.72 17.26
CA GLY A 51 -8.29 -10.27 17.50
C GLY A 51 -6.92 -9.59 17.33
N SER A 52 -5.83 -10.28 17.67
CA SER A 52 -4.46 -9.74 17.56
C SER A 52 -3.95 -9.77 16.12
N THR A 53 -4.39 -10.76 15.33
CA THR A 53 -3.94 -10.94 13.96
C THR A 53 -4.45 -9.89 13.00
N ALA A 54 -5.69 -9.42 13.15
CA ALA A 54 -6.24 -8.39 12.26
C ALA A 54 -5.45 -7.07 12.37
N ASP A 55 -5.11 -6.66 13.59
CA ASP A 55 -4.27 -5.47 13.81
C ASP A 55 -2.83 -5.68 13.34
N PHE A 56 -2.29 -6.90 13.47
CA PHE A 56 -0.97 -7.23 12.94
C PHE A 56 -0.95 -7.24 11.41
N ALA A 57 -1.99 -7.77 10.77
CA ALA A 57 -2.19 -7.73 9.33
C ALA A 57 -2.22 -6.27 8.85
N ARG A 58 -2.99 -5.41 9.51
CA ARG A 58 -3.06 -3.99 9.15
C ARG A 58 -1.70 -3.31 9.29
N LYS A 59 -0.95 -3.54 10.38
CA LYS A 59 0.41 -2.99 10.55
C LYS A 59 1.37 -3.46 9.46
N ARG A 60 1.30 -4.74 9.07
CA ARG A 60 2.12 -5.30 7.99
C ARG A 60 1.72 -4.73 6.62
N LEU A 61 0.42 -4.56 6.39
CA LEU A 61 -0.10 -3.94 5.17
C LEU A 61 0.39 -2.49 5.03
N GLN A 62 0.30 -1.68 6.09
CA GLN A 62 0.78 -0.29 6.08
C GLN A 62 2.26 -0.18 5.71
N LEU A 63 3.09 -1.11 6.19
CA LEU A 63 4.50 -1.20 5.81
C LEU A 63 4.66 -1.54 4.31
N GLY A 64 3.86 -2.49 3.81
CA GLY A 64 3.83 -2.88 2.41
C GLY A 64 3.41 -1.73 1.47
N GLU A 65 2.33 -1.02 1.82
CA GLU A 65 1.85 0.15 1.06
C GLU A 65 2.90 1.26 1.03
N SER A 66 3.53 1.54 2.17
CA SER A 66 4.62 2.53 2.26
C SER A 66 5.81 2.16 1.38
N LEU A 67 6.20 0.88 1.37
CA LEU A 67 7.27 0.38 0.53
C LEU A 67 6.91 0.45 -0.95
N TYR A 68 5.67 0.10 -1.30
CA TYR A 68 5.18 0.16 -2.67
C TYR A 68 5.34 1.55 -3.27
N TYR A 69 4.82 2.60 -2.61
CA TYR A 69 4.91 3.96 -3.13
C TYR A 69 6.35 4.48 -3.16
N LYS A 70 7.17 4.14 -2.16
CA LYS A 70 8.59 4.54 -2.14
C LYS A 70 9.39 3.89 -3.26
N THR A 71 9.18 2.60 -3.50
CA THR A 71 9.84 1.88 -4.60
C THR A 71 9.35 2.37 -5.95
N LEU A 72 8.05 2.61 -6.10
CA LEU A 72 7.48 3.16 -7.32
C LEU A 72 8.07 4.54 -7.65
N GLU A 73 8.16 5.44 -6.67
CA GLU A 73 8.83 6.73 -6.83
C GLU A 73 10.29 6.59 -7.25
N GLY A 74 11.05 5.70 -6.61
CA GLY A 74 12.44 5.44 -6.98
C GLY A 74 12.61 4.86 -8.40
N ILE A 75 11.65 4.08 -8.88
CA ILE A 75 11.66 3.55 -10.26
C ILE A 75 11.34 4.64 -11.27
N VAL A 76 10.42 5.55 -10.97
CA VAL A 76 9.98 6.57 -11.93
C VAL A 76 10.91 7.79 -11.95
N GLN A 77 11.66 8.03 -10.86
CA GLN A 77 12.66 9.10 -10.77
C GLN A 77 14.09 8.65 -11.14
N GLY A 78 14.35 7.34 -11.23
CA GLY A 78 15.65 6.77 -11.62
C GLY A 78 15.78 6.57 -13.12
#